data_AF-A0A416G4W3-F1
#
_entry.id   AF-A0A416G4W3-F1
#
_cell.length_a   1.000
_cell.length_b   1.000
_cell.length_c   1.000
_cell.angle_alpha   90.00
_cell.angle_beta   90.00
_cell.angle_gamma   90.00
#
_symmetry.space_group_name_H-M   'P 1'
#
loop_
_entity.id
_entity.type
_entity.pdbx_description
1 polymer ?
#
loop_
_entity_poly.entity_id
_entity_poly.type
_entity_poly.pdbx_seq_one_letter_code
_entity_poly.pdbx_strand_id
1 'polypeptide(L)'
;MGRLYKINQPCPKCHEEHNWWHIQLTDEEQAKMDAYVAASEGKSSLELLLGEPGIVVMRKLKCCCCGHVFEVKQYIIQGYISI
;
A
#
# COMPACT_ATOMS: atom_id res chain seq x y z
N MET A 1 18.03 -0.68 -4.55
CA MET A 1 17.08 -0.75 -3.42
C MET A 1 15.73 -0.33 -3.95
N GLY A 2 14.69 -1.18 -3.81
CA GLY A 2 13.35 -0.93 -4.36
C GLY A 2 12.58 0.16 -3.58
N ARG A 3 11.51 0.70 -4.18
CA ARG A 3 10.65 1.73 -3.56
C ARG A 3 9.89 1.18 -2.36
N LEU A 4 9.73 2.02 -1.33
CA LEU A 4 8.97 1.72 -0.12
C LEU A 4 7.60 2.38 -0.15
N TYR A 5 6.59 1.63 0.28
CA TYR A 5 5.21 2.09 0.36
C TYR A 5 4.75 2.07 1.80
N LYS A 6 4.00 3.10 2.20
CA LYS A 6 3.41 3.21 3.54
C LYS A 6 1.97 2.72 3.53
N ILE A 7 1.65 1.84 4.46
CA ILE A 7 0.29 1.32 4.66
C ILE A 7 -0.07 1.42 6.14
N ASN A 8 -1.35 1.67 6.44
CA ASN A 8 -1.87 1.76 7.81
C ASN A 8 -3.14 0.92 7.90
N GLN A 9 -2.99 -0.37 8.16
CA GLN A 9 -4.13 -1.28 8.35
C GLN A 9 -4.46 -1.40 9.84
N PRO A 10 -5.72 -1.27 10.26
CA PRO A 10 -6.09 -1.46 11.65
C PRO A 10 -5.78 -2.90 12.07
N CYS A 11 -5.25 -3.08 13.28
CA CYS A 11 -5.02 -4.42 13.79
C CYS A 11 -6.37 -5.11 14.05
N PRO A 12 -6.65 -6.32 13.53
CA PRO A 12 -7.94 -6.98 13.73
C PRO A 12 -8.18 -7.43 15.18
N LYS A 13 -7.15 -7.39 16.04
CA LYS A 13 -7.25 -7.76 17.47
C LYS A 13 -7.41 -6.54 18.37
N CYS A 14 -6.68 -5.46 18.09
CA CYS A 14 -6.76 -4.23 18.88
C CYS A 14 -7.80 -3.24 18.35
N HIS A 15 -8.25 -3.42 17.10
CA HIS A 15 -9.15 -2.53 16.37
C HIS A 15 -8.67 -1.09 16.21
N GLU A 16 -7.38 -0.86 16.43
CA GLU A 16 -6.74 0.44 16.38
C GLU A 16 -5.65 0.47 15.30
N GLU A 17 -5.45 1.64 14.70
CA GLU A 17 -4.38 1.94 13.75
C GLU A 17 -3.10 2.27 14.51
N HIS A 18 -2.36 1.21 14.87
CA HIS A 18 -1.17 1.34 15.71
C HIS A 18 0.12 1.67 14.97
N ASN A 19 0.21 1.36 13.67
CA ASN A 19 1.47 1.44 12.94
C ASN A 19 1.31 1.89 11.50
N TRP A 20 2.26 2.69 11.05
CA TRP A 20 2.58 2.79 9.63
C TRP A 20 3.60 1.71 9.29
N TRP A 21 3.19 0.73 8.48
CA TRP A 21 4.10 -0.29 7.97
C TRP A 21 4.74 0.19 6.66
N HIS A 22 6.04 -0.02 6.53
CA HIS A 22 6.74 0.09 5.25
C HIS A 22 6.74 -1.28 4.58
N ILE A 23 6.22 -1.35 3.37
CA ILE A 23 6.26 -2.56 2.55
C ILE A 23 7.09 -2.32 1.31
N GLN A 24 7.76 -3.37 0.85
CA GLN A 24 8.34 -3.44 -0.47
C GLN A 24 7.40 -4.20 -1.39
N LEU A 25 7.31 -3.71 -2.62
CA LEU A 25 6.71 -4.46 -3.73
C LEU A 25 7.75 -5.42 -4.29
N THR A 26 7.31 -6.57 -4.81
CA THR A 26 8.14 -7.40 -5.68
C THR A 26 8.41 -6.67 -6.99
N ASP A 27 9.39 -7.12 -7.77
CA ASP A 27 9.70 -6.50 -9.05
C ASP A 27 8.48 -6.51 -10.01
N GLU A 28 7.68 -7.59 -9.99
CA GLU A 28 6.45 -7.70 -10.78
C GLU A 28 5.36 -6.71 -10.33
N GLU A 29 5.16 -6.57 -9.02
CA GLU A 29 4.20 -5.62 -8.46
C GLU A 29 4.65 -4.17 -8.70
N GLN A 30 5.96 -3.92 -8.62
CA GLN A 30 6.55 -2.62 -8.91
C GLN A 30 6.36 -2.24 -10.38
N ALA A 31 6.57 -3.17 -11.31
CA ALA A 31 6.35 -2.94 -12.73
C ALA A 31 4.88 -2.60 -13.05
N LYS A 32 3.92 -3.25 -12.38
CA LYS A 32 2.49 -2.91 -12.51
C LYS A 32 2.18 -1.51 -11.98
N MET A 33 2.73 -1.15 -10.83
CA MET A 33 2.59 0.21 -10.28
C MET A 33 3.21 1.26 -11.22
N ASP A 34 4.35 0.95 -11.84
CA ASP A 34 5.01 1.86 -12.78
C ASP A 34 4.19 2.09 -14.05
N ALA A 35 3.60 1.03 -14.59
CA ALA A 35 2.66 1.13 -15.71
C ALA A 35 1.42 1.95 -15.34
N TYR A 36 0.88 1.77 -14.13
CA TYR A 36 -0.24 2.58 -13.63
C TYR A 36 0.13 4.06 -13.53
N VAL A 37 1.30 4.39 -12.97
CA VAL A 37 1.76 5.78 -12.84
C VAL A 37 1.94 6.43 -14.21
N ALA A 38 2.55 5.72 -15.16
CA ALA A 38 2.69 6.22 -16.53
C ALA A 38 1.33 6.48 -17.20
N ALA A 39 0.37 5.56 -17.05
CA ALA A 39 -0.99 5.72 -17.56
C ALA A 39 -1.85 6.75 -16.81
N SER A 40 -1.33 7.28 -15.70
CA SER A 40 -2.00 8.25 -14.83
C SER A 40 -1.48 9.67 -15.02
N GLU A 41 -0.53 9.88 -15.93
CA GLU A 41 -0.03 11.20 -16.28
C GLU A 41 -1.16 12.13 -16.74
N GLY A 42 -1.21 13.34 -16.17
CA GLY A 42 -2.25 14.33 -16.47
C GLY A 42 -3.57 14.14 -15.71
N LYS A 43 -3.78 13.04 -14.97
CA LYS A 43 -4.95 12.89 -14.09
C LYS A 43 -4.77 13.68 -12.80
N SER A 44 -5.85 14.28 -12.31
CA SER A 44 -5.86 14.94 -11.01
C SER A 44 -5.78 13.92 -9.87
N SER A 45 -5.29 14.33 -8.70
CA SER A 45 -5.26 13.45 -7.51
C SER A 45 -6.65 12.94 -7.12
N LEU A 46 -7.71 13.69 -7.39
CA LEU A 46 -9.08 13.27 -7.09
C LEU A 46 -9.52 12.13 -8.01
N GLU A 47 -9.19 12.20 -9.30
CA GLU A 47 -9.45 11.11 -10.26
C GLU A 47 -8.69 9.84 -9.90
N LEU A 48 -7.44 9.97 -9.43
CA LEU A 48 -6.65 8.81 -8.98
C LEU A 48 -7.22 8.17 -7.70
N LEU A 49 -7.74 8.99 -6.79
CA LEU A 49 -8.33 8.51 -5.54
C LEU A 49 -9.66 7.78 -5.76
N LEU A 50 -10.49 8.29 -6.68
CA LEU A 50 -11.80 7.73 -6.99
C LEU A 50 -11.76 6.63 -8.07
N GLY A 51 -10.66 6.53 -8.80
CA GLY A 51 -10.44 5.55 -9.85
C GLY A 51 -9.99 4.19 -9.33
N GLU A 52 -9.60 3.33 -10.26
CA GLU A 52 -9.05 2.03 -9.91
C GLU A 52 -7.69 2.16 -9.22
N PRO A 53 -7.42 1.33 -8.20
CA PRO A 53 -6.14 1.31 -7.52
C PRO A 53 -5.04 0.83 -8.46
N GLY A 54 -3.84 1.39 -8.33
CA GLY A 54 -2.72 1.02 -9.18
C GLY A 54 -2.28 -0.43 -9.01
N ILE A 55 -2.34 -0.94 -7.78
CA ILE A 55 -2.18 -2.37 -7.52
C ILE A 55 -2.91 -2.79 -6.24
N VAL A 56 -3.22 -4.08 -6.17
CA VAL A 56 -3.71 -4.74 -4.97
C VAL A 56 -2.71 -5.80 -4.54
N VAL A 57 -2.24 -5.72 -3.30
CA VAL A 57 -1.21 -6.62 -2.76
C VAL A 57 -1.69 -7.33 -1.51
N MET A 58 -1.18 -8.54 -1.31
CA MET A 58 -1.36 -9.30 -0.07
C MET A 58 -0.09 -9.22 0.76
N ARG A 59 -0.19 -8.81 2.03
CA ARG A 59 0.97 -8.70 2.92
C ARG A 59 0.68 -9.24 4.31
N LYS A 60 1.66 -9.94 4.86
CA LYS A 60 1.65 -10.40 6.24
C LYS A 60 2.25 -9.32 7.14
N LEU A 61 1.45 -8.79 8.06
CA LEU A 61 1.84 -7.75 8.99
C LEU A 61 1.88 -8.29 10.41
N LYS A 62 2.68 -7.64 11.25
CA LYS A 62 2.74 -7.89 12.70
C LYS A 62 2.41 -6.60 13.44
N CYS A 63 1.43 -6.67 14.35
CA CYS A 63 1.10 -5.56 15.24
C CYS A 63 2.22 -5.37 16.27
N CYS A 64 2.67 -4.13 16.47
CA CYS A 64 3.70 -3.80 17.47
C CYS A 64 3.16 -3.83 18.90
N CYS A 65 1.86 -3.54 19.09
CA CYS A 65 1.23 -3.44 20.38
C CYS A 65 0.91 -4.82 20.97
N CYS A 66 0.15 -5.65 20.24
CA CYS A 66 -0.28 -6.96 20.74
C CYS A 66 0.48 -8.17 20.17
N GLY A 67 1.41 -7.93 19.23
CA GLY A 67 2.20 -8.99 18.59
C GLY A 67 1.43 -9.87 17.59
N HIS A 68 0.13 -9.64 17.39
CA HIS A 68 -0.69 -10.43 16.48
C HIS A 68 -0.21 -10.30 15.04
N VAL A 69 -0.16 -11.42 14.32
CA VAL A 69 0.29 -11.51 12.94
C VAL A 69 -0.91 -11.85 12.07
N PHE A 70 -1.13 -11.06 11.02
CA PHE A 70 -2.31 -11.15 10.17
C PHE A 70 -1.97 -10.81 8.72
N GLU A 71 -2.77 -11.31 7.79
CA GLU A 71 -2.66 -11.00 6.36
C GLU A 71 -3.63 -9.89 5.98
N VAL A 72 -3.17 -8.95 5.17
CA VAL A 72 -3.95 -7.80 4.72
C VAL A 72 -3.97 -7.76 3.20
N LYS A 73 -5.13 -7.40 2.66
CA LYS A 73 -5.29 -7.01 1.27
C LYS A 73 -5.22 -5.48 1.20
N GLN A 74 -4.14 -4.95 0.63
CA GLN A 74 -3.93 -3.51 0.52
C GLN A 74 -4.11 -3.04 -0.92
N TYR A 75 -4.85 -1.95 -1.08
CA TYR A 75 -4.98 -1.21 -2.33
C TYR A 75 -3.98 -0.05 -2.30
N ILE A 76 -3.10 0.04 -3.30
CA ILE A 76 -2.06 1.05 -3.39
C ILE A 76 -2.34 1.91 -4.62
N ILE A 77 -2.46 3.21 -4.39
CA ILE A 77 -2.40 4.26 -5.41
C ILE A 77 -1.06 5.00 -5.31
N GLN A 78 -0.73 5.79 -6.33
CA GLN A 78 0.52 6.55 -6.41
C GLN A 78 0.79 7.42 -5.16
N GLY A 79 -0.25 7.92 -4.49
CA GLY A 79 -0.13 8.76 -3.29
C GLY A 79 0.44 8.07 -2.03
N TYR A 80 0.61 6.75 -2.03
CA TYR A 80 1.14 6.00 -0.86
C TYR A 80 2.66 5.75 -0.90
N ILE A 81 3.37 6.30 -1.90
CA ILE A 81 4.84 6.21 -1.96
C ILE A 81 5.42 6.98 -0.78
N SER A 82 6.19 6.32 0.08
CA SER A 82 7.01 7.03 1.05
C SER A 82 8.32 7.41 0.39
N ILE A 83 8.59 8.71 0.37
CA ILE A 83 9.89 9.29 0.02
C ILE A 83 10.99 8.61 0.84
#